data_AF-A0A933IK82-F1
#
_entry.id   AF-A0A933IK82-F1
#
_cell.length_a   1.000
_cell.length_b   1.000
_cell.length_c   1.000
_cell.angle_alpha   90.00
_cell.angle_beta   90.00
_cell.angle_gamma   90.00
#
_symmetry.space_group_name_H-M   'P 1'
#
loop_
_entity.id
_entity.type
_entity.pdbx_description
1 polymer ?
#
loop_
_entity_poly.entity_id
_entity_poly.type
_entity_poly.pdbx_seq_one_letter_code
_entity_poly.pdbx_strand_id
1 'polypeptide(L)' 'MPVPAGFSLDKIGLAIALALSLQVVTATLIGALLPLGAARMKWDPAVVASPALTTIVDITGLLIYFTTAKILLGI' A
#
# COMPACT_ATOMS: atom_id res chain seq x y z
N MET A 1 0.57 8.98 -25.02
CA MET A 1 0.20 7.56 -25.14
C MET A 1 -1.32 7.48 -25.05
N PRO A 2 -2.03 6.90 -26.02
CA PRO A 2 -3.48 6.83 -25.98
C PRO A 2 -3.94 5.88 -24.85
N VAL A 3 -4.98 6.29 -24.12
CA VAL A 3 -5.63 5.47 -23.10
C VAL A 3 -6.34 4.29 -23.79
N PRO A 4 -6.30 3.07 -23.23
CA PRO A 4 -7.03 1.94 -23.82
C PRO A 4 -8.51 2.25 -23.97
N ALA A 5 -9.11 1.79 -25.07
CA ALA A 5 -10.54 1.96 -25.32
C ALA A 5 -11.35 1.33 -24.17
N GLY A 6 -12.13 2.14 -23.45
CA GLY A 6 -12.91 1.71 -22.29
C GLY A 6 -12.54 2.41 -20.97
N PHE A 7 -11.40 3.11 -20.91
CA PHE A 7 -10.99 3.86 -19.71
C PHE A 7 -10.88 5.36 -19.95
N SER A 8 -11.23 6.13 -18.92
CA SER A 8 -11.12 7.58 -18.90
C SER A 8 -9.98 8.00 -17.96
N LEU A 9 -9.22 9.04 -18.34
CA LEU A 9 -8.05 9.52 -17.58
C LEU A 9 -8.40 9.93 -16.15
N ASP A 10 -9.56 10.54 -15.95
CA ASP A 10 -10.13 10.92 -14.67
C ASP A 10 -10.35 9.70 -13.76
N LYS A 11 -10.92 8.61 -14.29
CA LYS A 11 -11.14 7.37 -13.52
C LYS A 11 -9.83 6.72 -13.10
N ILE A 12 -8.87 6.63 -14.01
CA ILE A 12 -7.54 6.08 -13.72
C ILE A 12 -6.83 6.96 -12.69
N GLY A 13 -6.84 8.28 -12.87
CA GLY A 13 -6.23 9.23 -11.96
C GLY A 13 -6.83 9.14 -10.56
N LEU A 14 -8.16 9.04 -10.45
CA LEU A 14 -8.86 8.88 -9.19
C LEU A 14 -8.52 7.54 -8.50
N ALA A 15 -8.44 6.45 -9.26
CA ALA A 15 -8.03 5.15 -8.72
C ALA A 15 -6.60 5.17 -8.16
N ILE A 16 -5.66 5.79 -8.88
CA ILE A 16 -4.27 5.93 -8.43
C ILE A 16 -4.19 6.82 -7.19
N ALA A 17 -4.85 7.99 -7.21
CA ALA A 17 -4.82 8.93 -6.10
C ALA A 17 -5.39 8.32 -4.81
N LEU A 18 -6.51 7.60 -4.90
CA LEU A 18 -7.11 6.92 -3.76
C LEU A 18 -6.23 5.78 -3.24
N ALA A 19 -5.70 4.94 -4.15
CA ALA A 19 -4.81 3.84 -3.79
C ALA A 19 -3.55 4.36 -3.07
N LEU A 20 -2.91 5.40 -3.59
CA LEU A 20 -1.74 6.02 -2.97
C LEU A 20 -2.08 6.62 -1.60
N SER A 21 -3.21 7.32 -1.48
CA SER A 21 -3.63 7.93 -0.20
C SER A 21 -3.81 6.86 0.88
N LEU A 22 -4.52 5.78 0.56
CA LEU A 22 -4.74 4.66 1.48
C LEU A 22 -3.42 3.95 1.83
N GLN A 23 -2.56 3.74 0.83
CA GLN A 23 -1.27 3.09 1.03
C GLN A 23 -0.34 3.91 1.91
N VAL A 24 -0.27 5.23 1.75
CA VAL A 24 0.56 6.10 2.61
C VAL A 24 0.13 5.99 4.06
N VAL A 25 -1.17 6.10 4.35
CA VAL A 25 -1.70 5.94 5.71
C VAL A 25 -1.36 4.56 6.28
N THR A 26 -1.59 3.51 5.50
CA THR A 26 -1.30 2.12 5.90
C THR A 26 0.19 1.92 6.18
N ALA A 27 1.07 2.40 5.29
CA ALA A 27 2.51 2.28 5.44
C ALA A 27 3.04 3.06 6.65
N THR A 28 2.51 4.25 6.92
CA THR A 28 2.87 5.03 8.12
C THR A 28 2.46 4.29 9.39
N LEU A 29 1.26 3.71 9.44
CA LEU A 29 0.80 2.94 10.60
C LEU A 29 1.66 1.69 10.80
N ILE A 30 1.96 0.93 9.75
CA ILE A 30 2.81 -0.26 9.83
C ILE A 30 4.23 0.11 10.25
N GLY A 31 4.80 1.19 9.69
CA GLY A 31 6.11 1.70 10.06
C GLY A 31 6.23 2.11 11.52
N ALA A 32 5.17 2.64 12.11
CA ALA A 32 5.12 2.96 13.54
C ALA A 32 4.86 1.73 14.43
N LEU A 33 3.93 0.85 14.03
CA LEU A 33 3.44 -0.25 14.87
C LEU A 33 4.35 -1.47 14.85
N LEU A 34 4.98 -1.79 13.71
CA LEU A 34 5.82 -2.98 13.57
C LEU A 34 7.02 -2.97 14.54
N PRO A 35 7.82 -1.89 14.66
CA PRO A 35 8.94 -1.85 15.60
C PRO A 35 8.46 -1.89 17.07
N LEU A 36 7.33 -1.24 17.38
CA LEU A 36 6.74 -1.25 18.71
C LEU A 36 6.23 -2.65 19.11
N GLY A 37 5.66 -3.38 18.16
CA GLY A 37 5.24 -4.77 18.35
C GLY A 37 6.43 -5.69 18.58
N ALA A 38 7.48 -5.55 17.77
CA ALA A 38 8.73 -6.32 17.93
C ALA A 38 9.36 -6.08 19.32
N ALA A 39 9.43 -4.82 19.75
CA ALA A 39 9.95 -4.47 21.08
C ALA A 39 9.13 -5.14 22.21
N ARG A 40 7.80 -5.18 22.09
CA ARG A 40 6.94 -5.88 23.08
C ARG A 40 7.16 -7.38 23.11
N MET A 41 7.52 -8.00 21.99
CA MET A 41 7.84 -9.43 21.90
C MET A 41 9.30 -9.75 22.28
N LYS A 42 10.08 -8.74 22.72
CA LYS A 42 11.52 -8.84 23.02
C LYS A 42 12.38 -9.21 21.80
N TRP A 43 11.90 -8.92 20.60
CA TRP A 43 12.70 -8.99 19.37
C TRP A 43 13.42 -7.68 19.12
N ASP A 44 14.57 -7.71 18.45
CA ASP A 44 15.30 -6.50 18.07
C ASP A 44 14.50 -5.71 17.01
N PRO A 45 13.96 -4.52 17.35
CA PRO A 45 13.15 -3.73 16.43
C PRO A 45 13.93 -3.28 15.20
N ALA A 46 15.25 -3.06 15.30
CA ALA A 46 16.07 -2.59 14.19
C ALA A 46 16.24 -3.69 13.12
N VAL A 47 16.38 -4.95 13.57
CA VAL A 47 16.53 -6.10 12.66
C VAL A 47 15.21 -6.45 11.98
N VAL A 48 14.09 -6.39 12.71
CA VAL A 48 12.76 -6.70 12.14
C VAL A 48 12.28 -5.58 11.22
N ALA A 49 12.47 -4.31 11.59
CA ALA A 49 11.93 -3.18 10.84
C ALA A 49 12.62 -2.94 9.49
N SER A 50 13.75 -3.57 9.17
CA SER A 50 14.45 -3.34 7.90
C SER A 50 13.85 -4.16 6.75
N PRO A 51 14.06 -5.50 6.64
CA PRO A 51 13.50 -6.30 5.55
C PRO A 51 12.00 -6.62 5.72
N ALA A 52 11.48 -6.69 6.97
CA ALA A 52 10.07 -7.03 7.15
C ALA A 52 9.14 -5.84 6.87
N LEU A 53 9.58 -4.61 7.14
CA LEU A 53 8.75 -3.43 6.89
C LEU A 53 8.48 -3.26 5.39
N THR A 54 9.51 -3.28 4.56
CA THR A 54 9.38 -3.07 3.12
C THR A 54 8.53 -4.17 2.48
N THR A 55 8.72 -5.43 2.87
CA THR A 55 7.93 -6.55 2.36
C THR A 55 6.45 -6.45 2.75
N ILE A 56 6.14 -6.11 4.00
CA ILE A 56 4.74 -5.92 4.44
C ILE A 56 4.11 -4.74 3.68
N VAL A 57 4.81 -3.61 3.57
CA VAL A 57 4.33 -2.42 2.86
C VAL A 57 4.10 -2.71 1.38
N ASP A 58 4.96 -3.48 0.73
CA ASP A 58 4.80 -3.88 -0.67
C ASP A 58 3.56 -4.77 -0.85
N ILE A 59 3.38 -5.78 0.00
CA ILE A 59 2.22 -6.67 -0.05
C ILE A 59 0.93 -5.87 0.18
N THR A 60 0.88 -5.02 1.21
CA THR A 60 -0.31 -4.21 1.49
C THR A 60 -0.59 -3.20 0.38
N GLY A 61 0.47 -2.63 -0.21
CA GLY A 61 0.36 -1.69 -1.33
C GLY A 61 -0.22 -2.33 -2.57
N LEU A 62 0.22 -3.52 -2.93
CA LEU A 62 -0.36 -4.27 -4.04
C LEU A 62 -1.82 -4.62 -3.77
N LEU A 63 -2.16 -5.08 -2.56
CA LEU A 63 -3.55 -5.37 -2.19
C LEU A 63 -4.45 -4.13 -2.31
N ILE A 64 -4.00 -2.98 -1.79
CA ILE A 64 -4.75 -1.71 -1.88
C ILE A 64 -4.89 -1.30 -3.34
N TYR A 65 -3.81 -1.34 -4.12
CA TYR A 65 -3.83 -0.96 -5.53
C TYR A 65 -4.78 -1.83 -6.34
N PHE A 66 -4.64 -3.15 -6.30
CA PHE A 66 -5.49 -4.06 -7.06
C PHE A 66 -6.95 -4.01 -6.61
N THR A 67 -7.21 -3.86 -5.31
CA THR A 67 -8.58 -3.70 -4.81
C THR A 67 -9.21 -2.40 -5.30
N THR A 68 -8.46 -1.30 -5.26
CA THR A 68 -8.92 0.01 -5.73
C THR A 68 -9.17 0.00 -7.24
N ALA A 69 -8.26 -0.60 -8.00
CA ALA A 69 -8.42 -0.80 -9.44
C ALA A 69 -9.64 -1.66 -9.76
N LYS A 70 -9.85 -2.77 -9.04
CA LYS A 70 -11.02 -3.63 -9.22
C LYS A 70 -12.34 -2.90 -8.97
N ILE A 71 -12.40 -2.09 -7.90
CA ILE A 71 -13.63 -1.36 -7.54
C ILE A 71 -13.92 -0.22 -8.52
N LEU A 72 -12.90 0.54 -8.94
CA LEU A 72 -13.11 1.76 -9.73
C LEU A 72 -13.01 1.57 -11.24
N LEU A 73 -12.18 0.63 -11.68
CA LEU A 73 -11.91 0.35 -13.09
C LEU A 73 -12.58 -0.96 -13.54
N GLY A 74 -13.02 -1.83 -12.62
CA GLY A 74 -13.71 -3.07 -12.95
C GLY A 74 -12.80 -4.13 -13.58
N ILE A 75 -11.49 -4.07 -13.30
CA ILE A 75 -10.47 -5.02 -13.78
C ILE A 75 -10.03 -6.01 -12.70
#